data_AF-A0A5K0XLR4-F1
#
_entry.id   AF-A0A5K0XLR4-F1
#
_cell.length_a   1.000
_cell.length_b   1.000
_cell.length_c   1.000
_cell.angle_alpha   90.00
_cell.angle_beta   90.00
_cell.angle_gamma   90.00
#
_symmetry.space_group_name_H-M   'P 1'
#
loop_
_entity.id
_entity.type
_entity.pdbx_description
1 polymer ?
#
loop_
_entity_poly.entity_id
_entity_poly.type
_entity_poly.pdbx_seq_one_letter_code
_entity_poly.pdbx_strand_id
1 'polypeptide(L)' 'VVRSKRLKLNTISLQLTIQKLNLKEQIIKRADLEELRELGSGTFGTVYHGKWKGSDVAIKRIKRSSFFGSSSDQARL' A
#
# COMPACT_ATOMS: atom_id res chain seq x y z
N VAL A 1 8.95 24.65 -36.19
CA VAL A 1 7.95 23.59 -36.41
C VAL A 1 7.98 22.62 -35.22
N VAL A 2 6.90 22.67 -34.43
CA VAL A 2 6.38 21.76 -33.38
C VAL A 2 7.36 21.02 -32.45
N ARG A 3 7.43 21.45 -31.18
CA ARG A 3 7.95 20.67 -30.05
C ARG A 3 7.02 19.47 -29.78
N SER A 4 7.52 18.26 -30.01
CA SER A 4 6.83 17.01 -29.67
C SER A 4 6.72 16.86 -28.16
N LYS A 5 5.52 17.07 -27.62
CA LYS A 5 5.22 16.77 -26.21
C LYS A 5 5.12 15.25 -26.08
N ARG A 6 6.15 14.62 -25.52
CA ARG A 6 6.12 13.20 -25.12
C ARG A 6 4.98 13.04 -24.10
N LEU A 7 3.94 12.32 -24.50
CA LEU A 7 2.71 12.19 -23.74
C LEU A 7 2.97 11.41 -22.43
N LYS A 8 2.55 11.99 -21.30
CA LYS A 8 2.54 11.39 -19.94
C LYS A 8 1.48 10.28 -19.81
N LEU A 9 1.35 9.40 -20.80
CA LEU A 9 0.26 8.41 -20.90
C LEU A 9 0.28 7.37 -19.78
N ASN A 10 1.46 7.10 -19.23
CA ASN A 10 1.73 6.06 -18.25
C ASN A 10 1.15 6.44 -16.87
N THR A 11 1.39 7.68 -16.43
CA THR A 11 0.91 8.19 -15.14
C THR A 11 -0.60 8.36 -15.14
N ILE A 12 -1.16 8.85 -16.25
CA ILE A 12 -2.60 9.12 -16.37
C ILE A 12 -3.39 7.81 -16.42
N SER A 13 -2.90 6.79 -17.14
CA SER A 13 -3.51 5.46 -17.20
C SER A 13 -3.55 4.78 -15.81
N LEU A 14 -2.46 4.85 -15.04
CA LEU A 14 -2.41 4.31 -13.67
C LEU A 14 -3.33 5.08 -12.71
N GLN A 15 -3.34 6.41 -12.77
CA GLN A 15 -4.25 7.24 -11.96
C GLN A 15 -5.73 6.91 -12.24
N LEU A 16 -6.08 6.74 -13.52
CA LEU A 16 -7.42 6.35 -13.93
C LEU A 16 -7.76 4.91 -13.49
N THR A 17 -6.83 3.96 -13.55
CA THR A 17 -7.06 2.58 -13.07
C THR A 17 -7.29 2.54 -11.55
N ILE A 18 -6.56 3.34 -10.77
CA ILE A 18 -6.81 3.50 -9.31
C ILE A 18 -8.22 4.07 -9.06
N GLN A 19 -8.64 5.06 -9.84
CA GLN A 19 -9.98 5.65 -9.73
C GLN A 19 -11.11 4.71 -10.22
N LYS A 20 -10.83 3.78 -11.14
CA LYS A 20 -11.84 2.93 -11.82
C LYS A 20 -12.24 1.71 -11.00
N LEU A 21 -11.45 1.31 -10.00
CA LEU A 21 -11.87 0.30 -9.04
C LEU A 21 -12.71 0.99 -7.97
N ASN A 22 -14.04 0.87 -8.07
CA ASN A 22 -15.02 1.31 -7.08
C ASN A 22 -14.94 0.45 -5.79
N LEU A 23 -13.73 0.19 -5.30
CA LEU A 23 -13.49 -0.28 -3.95
C LEU A 23 -13.75 0.93 -3.07
N LYS A 24 -14.74 0.83 -2.18
CA LYS A 24 -14.98 1.84 -1.14
C LYS A 24 -13.77 1.87 -0.22
N GLU A 25 -12.73 2.59 -0.62
CA GLU A 25 -11.48 2.70 0.13
C GLU A 25 -11.79 3.47 1.41
N GLN A 26 -11.80 2.75 2.53
CA GLN A 26 -11.92 3.37 3.84
C GLN A 26 -10.54 3.86 4.25
N ILE A 27 -10.30 5.15 4.08
CA ILE A 27 -9.08 5.80 4.55
C ILE A 27 -9.23 6.06 6.05
N ILE A 28 -8.57 5.25 6.88
CA ILE A 28 -8.47 5.45 8.33
C ILE A 28 -7.18 6.23 8.63
N LYS A 29 -7.28 7.31 9.42
CA LYS A 29 -6.10 8.09 9.81
C LYS A 29 -5.29 7.30 10.84
N ARG A 30 -3.96 7.37 10.74
CA ARG A 30 -3.05 6.75 11.73
C ARG A 30 -3.31 7.23 13.16
N ALA A 31 -3.70 8.49 13.32
CA ALA A 31 -4.01 9.07 14.63
C ALA A 31 -5.28 8.47 15.27
N ASP A 32 -6.15 7.81 14.50
CA ASP A 32 -7.35 7.15 15.02
C ASP A 32 -7.06 5.70 15.46
N LEU A 33 -5.81 5.23 15.29
CA LEU A 33 -5.36 3.88 15.63
C LEU A 33 -4.37 3.95 16.81
N GLU A 34 -4.56 3.06 17.76
CA GLU A 34 -3.63 2.83 18.86
C GLU A 34 -2.93 1.49 18.66
N GLU A 35 -1.63 1.47 18.36
CA GLU A 35 -0.83 0.23 18.26
C GLU A 35 -0.33 -0.15 19.67
N LEU A 36 -0.90 -1.19 20.28
CA LEU A 36 -0.64 -1.53 21.69
C LEU A 36 0.42 -2.63 21.86
N ARG A 37 0.32 -3.71 21.08
CA ARG A 37 1.17 -4.90 21.26
C ARG A 37 1.38 -5.63 19.94
N GLU A 38 2.61 -6.09 19.67
CA GLU A 38 2.88 -7.00 18.56
C GLU A 38 2.26 -8.39 18.82
N LEU A 39 1.51 -8.88 17.82
CA LEU A 39 0.94 -10.24 17.81
C LEU A 39 1.82 -11.22 17.01
N GLY A 40 2.55 -10.73 16.01
CA GLY A 40 3.50 -11.55 15.25
C GLY A 40 4.05 -10.85 14.01
N SER A 41 5.17 -11.36 13.51
CA SER A 41 5.87 -10.84 12.34
C SER A 41 6.09 -11.93 11.28
N GLY A 42 6.14 -11.51 10.02
CA GLY A 42 6.41 -12.40 8.89
C GLY A 42 6.99 -11.67 7.69
N THR A 43 7.04 -12.37 6.56
CA THR A 43 7.63 -11.87 5.30
C THR A 43 7.00 -10.55 4.87
N PHE A 44 5.67 -10.45 4.96
CA PHE A 44 4.92 -9.32 4.42
C PHE A 44 4.73 -8.14 5.37
N GLY A 45 5.10 -8.28 6.65
CA GLY A 45 4.78 -7.28 7.65
C GLY A 45 4.69 -7.79 9.06
N THR A 46 4.28 -6.90 9.96
CA THR A 46 4.03 -7.18 11.37
C THR A 46 2.58 -6.88 11.70
N VAL A 47 1.97 -7.72 12.53
CA VAL A 47 0.59 -7.57 13.01
C VAL A 47 0.63 -7.10 14.45
N TYR A 48 -0.16 -6.07 14.75
CA TYR A 48 -0.33 -5.49 16.07
C TYR A 48 -1.76 -5.68 16.54
N HIS A 49 -1.94 -5.94 17.83
CA HIS A 49 -3.17 -5.67 18.54
C HIS A 49 -3.25 -4.17 18.79
N GLY A 50 -4.41 -3.60 18.51
CA GLY A 50 -4.64 -2.17 18.71
C GLY A 50 -6.10 -1.85 18.90
N LYS A 51 -6.39 -0.55 19.04
CA LYS A 51 -7.76 -0.05 19.11
C LYS A 51 -8.04 0.90 17.96
N TRP A 52 -9.27 0.81 17.44
CA TRP A 52 -9.83 1.79 16.53
C TRP A 52 -11.16 2.27 17.10
N LYS A 53 -11.23 3.54 17.48
CA LYS A 53 -12.41 4.12 18.17
C LYS A 53 -12.87 3.30 19.38
N GLY A 54 -11.91 2.80 20.16
CA GLY A 54 -12.16 1.99 21.35
C GLY A 54 -12.33 0.48 21.11
N SER A 55 -12.63 0.08 19.86
CA SER A 55 -12.81 -1.33 19.48
C SER A 55 -11.48 -2.01 19.23
N ASP A 56 -11.30 -3.23 19.74
CA ASP A 56 -10.09 -4.02 19.52
C ASP A 56 -10.00 -4.50 18.07
N VAL A 57 -8.82 -4.33 17.48
CA VAL A 57 -8.55 -4.64 16.07
C VAL A 57 -7.14 -5.23 15.90
N ALA A 58 -6.95 -5.97 14.80
CA ALA A 58 -5.64 -6.35 14.31
C ALA A 58 -5.16 -5.36 13.24
N ILE A 59 -3.98 -4.77 13.43
CA ILE A 59 -3.37 -3.79 12.53
C ILE A 59 -2.17 -4.44 11.85
N LYS A 60 -2.26 -4.71 10.54
CA LYS A 60 -1.15 -5.30 9.77
C LYS A 60 -0.35 -4.23 9.04
N ARG A 61 0.86 -3.95 9.51
CA ARG A 61 1.79 -3.02 8.86
C ARG A 61 2.51 -3.72 7.72
N ILE A 62 2.15 -3.40 6.48
CA ILE A 62 2.75 -3.98 5.29
C ILE A 62 4.13 -3.35 5.03
N LYS A 63 5.16 -4.17 4.87
CA LYS A 63 6.51 -3.71 4.48
C LYS A 63 6.47 -3.14 3.06
N ARG A 64 7.27 -2.10 2.77
CA ARG A 64 7.38 -1.58 1.39
C ARG A 64 7.83 -2.66 0.41
N SER A 65 8.77 -3.51 0.84
CA SER A 65 9.26 -4.66 0.07
C SER A 65 8.19 -5.70 -0.27
N SER A 66 7.01 -5.66 0.35
CA SER A 66 5.88 -6.54 0.00
C SER A 66 5.18 -6.13 -1.30
N PHE A 67 5.33 -4.87 -1.72
CA PHE A 67 4.69 -4.33 -2.92
C PHE A 67 5.63 -4.25 -4.12
N PHE A 68 6.92 -4.07 -3.85
CA PHE A 68 7.95 -4.25 -4.85
C PHE A 68 8.23 -5.75 -4.91
N GLY A 69 7.64 -6.44 -5.90
CA GLY A 69 7.97 -7.83 -6.17
C GLY A 69 9.48 -8.00 -6.11
N SER A 70 9.94 -9.08 -5.47
CA SER A 70 11.37 -9.37 -5.38
C SER A 70 11.97 -9.23 -6.77
N SER A 71 12.91 -8.31 -6.94
CA SER A 71 13.74 -8.19 -8.13
C SER A 71 14.70 -9.40 -8.27
N SER A 72 14.27 -10.58 -7.83
CA SER A 72 14.98 -11.85 -7.93
C SER A 72 14.92 -12.42 -9.34
N ASP A 73 14.07 -11.89 -10.22
CA ASP A 73 14.04 -12.27 -11.65
C ASP A 73 14.97 -11.41 -12.53
N GLN A 74 15.67 -10.40 -11.98
CA GLN A 74 16.69 -9.63 -12.72
C GLN A 74 18.14 -10.05 -12.42
N ALA A 75 18.35 -11.12 -11.64
CA ALA A 75 19.69 -11.64 -11.33
C ALA A 75 19.92 -13.07 -11.86
N ARG A 76 19.06 -13.61 -12.74
CA ARG A 76 19.22 -14.95 -13.33
C ARG A 76 18.83 -15.03 -14.81
N LEU A 77 19.39 -14.17 -15.68
CA LEU A 77 19.84 -14.45 -17.06
C LEU A 77 20.08 -13.15 -17.84
#